data_AF-A0A4Q4WJ32-F1
#
_entry.id   AF-A0A4Q4WJ32-F1
#
_cell.length_a   1.000
_cell.length_b   1.000
_cell.length_c   1.000
_cell.angle_alpha   90.00
_cell.angle_beta   90.00
_cell.angle_gamma   90.00
#
_symmetry.space_group_name_H-M   'P 1'
#
loop_
_entity.id
_entity.type
_entity.pdbx_description
1 polymer ?
#
loop_
_entity_poly.entity_id
_entity_poly.type
_entity_poly.pdbx_seq_one_letter_code
_entity_poly.pdbx_strand_id
1 'polypeptide(L)'
;MQLTSFVFIGLLAGLGAAIPVDSQPVAEWSVWNTTRRRNDNNTACEWNLTIQDDTSGRPAEACQFIVEAAEKKPCDQVQFHNIPCSAESDWVMNGGYSDYQDFMVVVVYNVREKAKAYFGFPSQDLNKGRLIPKKIEPAYPTNPQA
;
A
#
# COMPACT_ATOMS: atom_id res chain seq x y z
N MET A 1 -32.58 29.40 60.24
CA MET A 1 -32.62 29.25 58.77
C MET A 1 -31.20 29.08 58.30
N GLN A 2 -30.87 27.89 57.79
CA GLN A 2 -29.53 27.46 57.40
C GLN A 2 -29.65 27.07 55.92
N LEU A 3 -28.83 27.66 55.06
CA LEU A 3 -28.76 27.27 53.65
C LEU A 3 -27.29 27.14 53.25
N THR A 4 -26.97 25.89 52.99
CA THR A 4 -25.67 25.28 52.69
C THR A 4 -25.14 25.69 51.32
N SER A 5 -23.86 26.06 51.27
CA SER A 5 -23.10 26.32 50.05
C SER A 5 -22.65 24.99 49.45
N PHE A 6 -23.06 24.70 48.21
CA PHE A 6 -22.60 23.53 47.46
C PHE A 6 -21.53 23.96 46.45
N VAL A 7 -20.29 23.51 46.68
CA VAL A 7 -19.17 23.60 45.74
C VAL A 7 -19.36 22.53 44.67
N PHE A 8 -19.58 22.95 43.43
CA PHE A 8 -19.60 22.06 42.26
C PHE A 8 -18.15 21.75 41.83
N ILE A 9 -17.67 20.56 42.14
CA ILE A 9 -16.44 20.01 41.56
C ILE A 9 -16.82 19.41 40.20
N GLY A 10 -16.51 20.13 39.13
CA GLY A 10 -16.69 19.65 37.76
C GLY A 10 -15.71 18.53 37.43
N LEU A 11 -16.23 17.32 37.25
CA LEU A 11 -15.47 16.17 36.75
C LEU A 11 -15.32 16.32 35.22
N LEU A 12 -14.14 16.75 34.76
CA LEU A 12 -13.78 16.65 33.33
C LEU A 12 -13.44 15.19 33.00
N ALA A 13 -14.42 14.42 32.55
CA ALA A 13 -14.20 13.13 31.93
C ALA A 13 -13.71 13.36 30.49
N GLY A 14 -12.42 13.13 30.25
CA GLY A 14 -11.81 13.21 28.93
C GLY A 14 -12.37 12.14 27.99
N LEU A 15 -12.88 12.56 26.83
CA LEU A 15 -13.26 11.69 25.73
C LEU A 15 -11.99 11.21 25.00
N GLY A 16 -11.42 10.10 25.45
CA GLY A 16 -10.47 9.34 24.64
C GLY A 16 -11.24 8.46 23.66
N ALA A 17 -11.23 8.79 22.38
CA ALA A 17 -11.79 7.92 21.35
C ALA A 17 -10.91 6.64 21.25
N ALA A 18 -11.48 5.49 21.59
CA ALA A 18 -10.81 4.20 21.41
C ALA A 18 -10.73 3.89 19.91
N ILE A 19 -9.53 3.91 19.34
CA ILE A 19 -9.29 3.48 17.97
C ILE A 19 -9.43 1.94 17.97
N PRO A 20 -10.25 1.34 17.08
CA PRO A 20 -10.37 -0.11 16.99
C PRO A 20 -9.01 -0.77 16.78
N VAL A 21 -8.71 -1.85 17.53
CA VAL A 21 -7.44 -2.58 17.44
C VAL A 21 -7.14 -3.05 16.00
N ASP A 22 -8.17 -3.38 15.23
CA ASP A 22 -8.06 -3.82 13.82
C ASP A 22 -7.64 -2.72 12.83
N SER A 23 -7.45 -1.49 13.30
CA SER A 23 -7.00 -0.35 12.47
C SER A 23 -5.57 0.11 12.79
N GLN A 24 -4.86 -0.59 13.69
CA GLN A 24 -3.46 -0.29 13.95
C GLN A 24 -2.55 -0.93 12.89
N PRO A 25 -1.53 -0.22 12.40
CA PRO A 25 -0.50 -0.82 11.56
C PRO A 25 0.20 -1.98 12.29
N VAL A 26 0.48 -3.05 11.57
CA VAL A 26 1.22 -4.23 12.08
C VAL A 26 2.70 -4.20 11.68
N ALA A 27 3.05 -3.40 10.69
CA ALA A 27 4.42 -3.17 10.23
C ALA A 27 4.53 -1.84 9.48
N GLU A 28 5.77 -1.44 9.19
CA GLU A 28 6.11 -0.33 8.29
C GLU A 28 6.88 -0.90 7.10
N TRP A 29 6.35 -0.69 5.89
CA TRP A 29 6.90 -1.26 4.68
C TRP A 29 7.41 -0.19 3.73
N SER A 30 8.54 -0.48 3.14
CA SER A 30 9.25 0.38 2.24
C SER A 30 9.22 -0.14 0.82
N VAL A 31 8.97 0.76 -0.15
CA VAL A 31 9.09 0.49 -1.58
C VAL A 31 10.02 1.52 -2.24
N TRP A 32 11.00 1.04 -3.01
CA TRP A 32 11.89 1.89 -3.81
C TRP A 32 12.30 1.21 -5.11
N ASN A 33 13.14 1.88 -5.91
CA ASN A 33 13.53 1.43 -7.26
C ASN A 33 12.33 1.13 -8.17
N THR A 34 11.18 1.79 -7.92
CA THR A 34 9.96 1.56 -8.68
C THR A 34 10.10 2.10 -10.10
N THR A 35 9.92 1.22 -11.08
CA THR A 35 9.91 1.58 -12.50
C THR A 35 8.80 0.81 -13.22
N ARG A 36 8.26 1.42 -14.27
CA ARG A 36 7.38 0.77 -15.23
C ARG A 36 7.87 1.08 -16.64
N ARG A 37 8.20 0.05 -17.41
CA ARG A 37 8.61 0.18 -18.81
C ARG A 37 7.57 -0.46 -19.71
N ARG A 38 7.04 0.31 -20.66
CA ARG A 38 6.12 -0.20 -21.69
C ARG A 38 6.92 -0.76 -22.85
N ASN A 39 6.43 -1.82 -23.47
CA ASN A 39 6.86 -2.23 -24.80
C ASN A 39 6.28 -1.27 -25.87
N ASP A 40 6.76 -1.39 -27.11
CA ASP A 40 6.49 -0.40 -28.18
C ASP A 40 5.00 -0.28 -28.56
N ASN A 41 4.21 -1.33 -28.37
CA ASN A 41 2.78 -1.36 -28.67
C ASN A 41 1.89 -1.18 -27.40
N ASN A 42 2.48 -0.88 -26.24
CA ASN A 42 1.81 -0.75 -24.94
C ASN A 42 0.97 -1.98 -24.53
N THR A 43 1.29 -3.17 -25.05
CA THR A 43 0.62 -4.41 -24.64
C THR A 43 1.24 -5.03 -23.40
N ALA A 44 2.50 -4.75 -23.09
CA ALA A 44 3.19 -5.31 -21.93
C ALA A 44 3.95 -4.22 -21.16
N CYS A 45 3.81 -4.26 -19.83
CA CYS A 45 4.45 -3.36 -18.90
C CYS A 45 5.34 -4.15 -17.97
N GLU A 46 6.65 -3.96 -18.10
CA GLU A 46 7.64 -4.48 -17.15
C GLU A 46 7.67 -3.59 -15.92
N TRP A 47 7.48 -4.20 -14.76
CA TRP A 47 7.55 -3.57 -13.45
C TRP A 47 8.79 -4.03 -12.71
N ASN A 48 9.49 -3.08 -12.09
CA ASN A 48 10.52 -3.38 -11.10
C ASN A 48 10.23 -2.56 -9.85
N LEU A 49 10.42 -3.15 -8.68
CA LEU A 49 10.40 -2.46 -7.39
C LEU A 49 11.19 -3.28 -6.37
N THR A 50 11.59 -2.65 -5.27
CA THR A 50 12.22 -3.33 -4.13
C THR A 50 11.37 -3.10 -2.90
N ILE A 51 11.10 -4.15 -2.13
CA ILE A 51 10.23 -4.15 -0.95
C ILE A 51 11.07 -4.51 0.28
N GLN A 52 10.79 -3.85 1.39
CA GLN A 52 11.33 -4.24 2.69
C GLN A 52 10.29 -4.03 3.78
N ASP A 53 10.19 -4.99 4.70
CA ASP A 53 9.60 -4.74 6.01
C ASP A 53 10.69 -4.19 6.92
N ASP A 54 10.57 -2.89 7.24
CA ASP A 54 11.58 -2.14 8.00
C ASP A 54 11.64 -2.55 9.48
N THR A 55 10.64 -3.30 9.96
CA THR A 55 10.53 -3.75 11.36
C THR A 55 10.99 -5.20 11.56
N SER A 56 10.96 -6.01 10.52
CA SER A 56 11.23 -7.46 10.59
C SER A 56 12.71 -7.84 10.66
N GLY A 57 13.61 -6.94 10.27
CA GLY A 57 15.04 -7.24 10.07
C GLY A 57 15.34 -8.17 8.88
N ARG A 58 14.33 -8.55 8.09
CA ARG A 58 14.52 -9.34 6.88
C ARG A 58 15.18 -8.49 5.78
N PRO A 59 15.96 -9.13 4.88
CA PRO A 59 16.52 -8.42 3.74
C PRO A 59 15.41 -7.92 2.80
N ALA A 60 15.72 -6.86 2.07
CA ALA A 60 14.85 -6.36 1.02
C ALA A 60 14.75 -7.37 -0.14
N GLU A 61 13.58 -7.46 -0.77
CA GLU A 61 13.33 -8.32 -1.93
C GLU A 61 13.09 -7.47 -3.19
N ALA A 62 13.78 -7.82 -4.28
CA ALA A 62 13.57 -7.22 -5.58
C ALA A 62 12.48 -7.98 -6.34
N CYS A 63 11.44 -7.26 -6.75
CA CYS A 63 10.32 -7.81 -7.51
C CYS A 63 10.41 -7.37 -8.96
N GLN A 64 10.26 -8.34 -9.87
CA GLN A 64 10.19 -8.10 -11.30
C GLN A 64 9.02 -8.87 -11.87
N PHE A 65 8.10 -8.17 -12.53
CA PHE A 65 6.93 -8.81 -13.10
C PHE A 65 6.42 -8.07 -14.34
N ILE A 66 5.60 -8.76 -15.13
CA ILE A 66 4.99 -8.20 -16.34
C ILE A 66 3.49 -8.11 -16.14
N VAL A 67 2.93 -6.97 -16.51
CA VAL A 67 1.48 -6.75 -16.61
C VAL A 67 1.12 -6.64 -18.09
N GLU A 68 0.19 -7.47 -18.53
CA GLU A 68 -0.30 -7.47 -19.92
C GLU A 68 -1.55 -6.59 -20.05
N ALA A 69 -1.73 -6.02 -21.23
CA ALA A 69 -2.95 -5.30 -21.61
C ALA A 69 -4.16 -6.24 -21.55
N ALA A 70 -5.28 -5.71 -21.12
CA ALA A 70 -6.53 -6.45 -20.96
C ALA A 70 -7.73 -5.52 -21.19
N GLU A 71 -8.90 -6.09 -21.51
CA GLU A 71 -10.17 -5.34 -21.56
C GLU A 71 -10.15 -4.09 -22.46
N LYS A 72 -9.38 -4.14 -23.56
CA LYS A 72 -9.14 -3.00 -24.47
C LYS A 72 -8.43 -1.80 -23.83
N LYS A 73 -7.84 -1.98 -22.65
CA LYS A 73 -6.97 -1.01 -21.99
C LYS A 73 -5.50 -1.38 -22.19
N PRO A 74 -4.59 -0.41 -22.36
CA PRO A 74 -3.15 -0.66 -22.40
C PRO A 74 -2.64 -1.18 -21.04
N CYS A 75 -1.47 -1.80 -21.03
CA CYS A 75 -0.89 -2.43 -19.83
C CYS A 75 -0.67 -1.45 -18.66
N ASP A 76 -0.60 -0.14 -18.93
CA ASP A 76 -0.39 0.89 -17.92
C ASP A 76 -1.69 1.38 -17.26
N GLN A 77 -2.85 0.90 -17.74
CA GLN A 77 -4.18 1.29 -17.29
C GLN A 77 -5.05 0.10 -16.83
N VAL A 78 -4.51 -1.11 -16.83
CA VAL A 78 -5.23 -2.31 -16.38
C VAL A 78 -5.10 -2.51 -14.88
N GLN A 79 -6.02 -3.29 -14.32
CA GLN A 79 -5.86 -3.84 -12.98
C GLN A 79 -5.10 -5.17 -13.06
N PHE A 80 -4.31 -5.46 -12.04
CA PHE A 80 -3.62 -6.73 -11.89
C PHE A 80 -3.74 -7.23 -10.46
N HIS A 81 -3.73 -8.54 -10.28
CA HIS A 81 -3.94 -9.17 -8.98
C HIS A 81 -3.09 -10.43 -8.86
N ASN A 82 -2.72 -10.76 -7.62
CA ASN A 82 -2.03 -11.99 -7.27
C ASN A 82 -0.74 -12.28 -8.06
N ILE A 83 0.02 -11.24 -8.42
CA ILE A 83 1.30 -11.40 -9.10
C ILE A 83 2.41 -11.59 -8.05
N PRO A 84 3.05 -12.76 -7.94
CA PRO A 84 4.11 -12.97 -6.96
C PRO A 84 5.35 -12.12 -7.30
N CYS A 85 6.05 -11.64 -6.26
CA CYS A 85 7.32 -10.91 -6.41
C CYS A 85 8.42 -11.79 -7.02
N SER A 86 8.49 -13.05 -6.57
CA SER A 86 9.32 -14.14 -7.09
C SER A 86 8.63 -15.47 -6.82
N ALA A 87 9.09 -16.58 -7.42
CA ALA A 87 8.41 -17.89 -7.32
C ALA A 87 8.19 -18.39 -5.88
N GLU A 88 9.09 -18.03 -4.96
CA GLU A 88 9.08 -18.46 -3.56
C GLU A 88 8.77 -17.31 -2.58
N SER A 89 8.37 -16.14 -3.11
CA SER A 89 8.12 -14.96 -2.28
C SER A 89 6.79 -15.04 -1.54
N ASP A 90 6.76 -14.58 -0.29
CA ASP A 90 5.51 -14.29 0.40
C ASP A 90 4.88 -12.96 -0.09
N TRP A 91 5.62 -12.15 -0.85
CA TRP A 91 5.15 -10.86 -1.36
C TRP A 91 4.38 -11.03 -2.67
N VAL A 92 3.19 -10.44 -2.70
CA VAL A 92 2.26 -10.50 -3.83
C VAL A 92 1.81 -9.09 -4.19
N MET A 93 1.90 -8.77 -5.48
CA MET A 93 1.57 -7.49 -6.06
C MET A 93 0.16 -7.52 -6.62
N ASN A 94 -0.59 -6.48 -6.28
CA ASN A 94 -1.86 -6.15 -6.91
C ASN A 94 -1.79 -4.68 -7.30
N GLY A 95 -2.64 -4.24 -8.22
CA GLY A 95 -2.69 -2.84 -8.54
C GLY A 95 -3.86 -2.46 -9.41
N GLY A 96 -4.12 -1.17 -9.42
CA GLY A 96 -5.21 -0.58 -10.18
C GLY A 96 -4.93 0.84 -10.58
N TYR A 97 -5.34 1.15 -11.81
CA TYR A 97 -5.28 2.48 -12.38
C TYR A 97 -6.57 3.26 -12.09
N SER A 98 -6.43 4.54 -11.77
CA SER A 98 -7.53 5.50 -11.65
C SER A 98 -7.51 6.45 -12.85
N ASP A 99 -8.50 6.29 -13.75
CA ASP A 99 -8.70 7.15 -14.92
C ASP A 99 -8.93 8.62 -14.48
N TYR A 100 -9.51 8.85 -13.29
CA TYR A 100 -9.85 10.19 -12.80
C TYR A 100 -8.63 11.00 -12.33
N GLN A 101 -7.62 10.34 -11.76
CA GLN A 101 -6.46 11.01 -11.14
C GLN A 101 -5.15 10.80 -11.92
N ASP A 102 -5.20 10.06 -13.03
CA ASP A 102 -4.02 9.56 -13.75
C ASP A 102 -2.96 8.96 -12.81
N PHE A 103 -3.39 7.95 -12.06
CA PHE A 103 -2.66 7.44 -10.91
C PHE A 103 -2.74 5.92 -10.83
N MET A 104 -1.65 5.28 -10.42
CA MET A 104 -1.58 3.84 -10.16
C MET A 104 -1.41 3.60 -8.66
N VAL A 105 -2.23 2.73 -8.09
CA VAL A 105 -2.01 2.18 -6.75
C VAL A 105 -1.44 0.78 -6.91
N VAL A 106 -0.27 0.52 -6.34
CA VAL A 106 0.26 -0.83 -6.13
C VAL A 106 -0.02 -1.23 -4.69
N VAL A 107 -0.76 -2.30 -4.51
CA VAL A 107 -1.01 -2.93 -3.22
C VAL A 107 -0.01 -4.06 -3.06
N VAL A 108 0.90 -3.87 -2.10
CA VAL A 108 1.83 -4.91 -1.66
C VAL A 108 1.11 -5.72 -0.60
N TYR A 109 1.03 -7.04 -0.78
CA TYR A 109 0.45 -7.98 0.17
C TYR A 109 1.52 -8.99 0.58
N ASN A 110 1.63 -9.28 1.88
CA ASN A 110 2.44 -10.38 2.38
C ASN A 110 1.52 -11.52 2.82
N VAL A 111 1.59 -12.65 2.12
CA VAL A 111 0.70 -13.80 2.33
C VAL A 111 0.89 -14.41 3.72
N ARG A 112 2.13 -14.49 4.20
CA ARG A 112 2.48 -15.07 5.50
C ARG A 112 2.00 -14.19 6.65
N GLU A 113 2.22 -12.89 6.54
CA GLU A 113 1.85 -11.90 7.56
C GLU A 113 0.38 -11.49 7.49
N LYS A 114 -0.32 -11.87 6.41
CA LYS A 114 -1.72 -11.51 6.13
C LYS A 114 -1.93 -10.00 6.26
N ALA A 115 -0.99 -9.21 5.76
CA ALA A 115 -1.01 -7.77 5.83
C ALA A 115 -0.83 -7.15 4.45
N LYS A 116 -1.29 -5.91 4.27
CA LYS A 116 -1.10 -5.14 3.04
C LYS A 116 -0.76 -3.69 3.30
N ALA A 117 0.00 -3.09 2.39
CA ALA A 117 0.25 -1.66 2.32
C ALA A 117 -0.07 -1.14 0.91
N TYR A 118 -0.31 0.16 0.81
CA TYR A 118 -0.81 0.82 -0.40
C TYR A 118 0.18 1.87 -0.86
N PHE A 119 0.77 1.68 -2.03
CA PHE A 119 1.75 2.58 -2.61
C PHE A 119 1.20 3.23 -3.86
N GLY A 120 0.98 4.53 -3.79
CA GLY A 120 0.44 5.29 -4.90
C GLY A 120 1.51 5.99 -5.74
N PHE A 121 1.38 5.94 -7.07
CA PHE A 121 2.33 6.48 -8.04
C PHE A 121 1.61 7.27 -9.14
N PRO A 122 1.96 8.56 -9.36
CA PRO A 122 1.51 9.28 -10.53
C PRO A 122 2.01 8.60 -11.82
N SER A 123 1.15 8.44 -12.83
CA SER A 123 1.52 7.78 -14.09
C SER A 123 2.72 8.43 -14.77
N GLN A 124 2.84 9.75 -14.66
CA GLN A 124 3.96 10.51 -15.24
C GLN A 124 5.31 10.14 -14.65
N ASP A 125 5.37 9.75 -13.37
CA ASP A 125 6.63 9.38 -12.71
C ASP A 125 7.07 7.99 -13.16
N LEU A 126 6.10 7.07 -13.27
CA LEU A 126 6.30 5.73 -13.81
C LEU A 126 6.74 5.75 -15.28
N ASN A 127 6.08 6.55 -16.12
CA ASN A 127 6.26 6.51 -17.58
C ASN A 127 7.49 7.26 -18.08
N LYS A 128 7.98 8.26 -17.33
CA LYS A 128 9.14 9.06 -17.73
C LYS A 128 10.45 8.53 -17.16
N GLY A 129 10.43 7.38 -16.48
CA GLY A 129 11.60 6.81 -15.83
C GLY A 129 12.22 7.76 -14.80
N ARG A 130 11.39 8.60 -14.17
CA ARG A 130 11.87 9.53 -13.14
C ARG A 130 12.32 8.72 -11.94
N LEU A 131 13.28 9.25 -11.20
CA LEU A 131 13.59 8.73 -9.88
C LEU A 131 12.33 8.88 -9.00
N ILE A 132 11.72 7.76 -8.64
CA ILE A 132 10.65 7.71 -7.65
C ILE A 132 11.32 7.56 -6.29
N PRO A 133 11.17 8.54 -5.37
CA PRO A 133 11.74 8.43 -4.03
C PRO A 133 11.23 7.19 -3.30
N LYS A 134 12.04 6.66 -2.38
CA LYS A 134 11.62 5.62 -1.44
C LYS A 134 10.33 6.07 -0.74
N LYS A 135 9.31 5.23 -0.80
CA LYS A 135 8.04 5.41 -0.09
C LYS A 135 8.02 4.47 1.11
N ILE A 136 7.46 4.94 2.20
CA ILE A 136 7.32 4.21 3.46
C ILE A 136 5.84 4.32 3.82
N GLU A 137 5.17 3.19 3.97
CA GLU A 137 3.73 3.14 4.24
C GLU A 137 3.42 2.12 5.34
N PRO A 138 2.43 2.40 6.20
CA PRO A 138 1.98 1.43 7.19
C PRO A 138 1.30 0.23 6.51
N ALA A 139 1.60 -0.97 7.02
CA ALA A 139 0.94 -2.20 6.63
C ALA A 139 -0.17 -2.55 7.62
N TYR A 140 -1.33 -2.93 7.10
CA TYR A 140 -2.51 -3.23 7.90
C TYR A 140 -2.91 -4.70 7.75
N PRO A 141 -3.44 -5.32 8.82
CA PRO A 141 -3.93 -6.69 8.75
C PRO A 141 -5.09 -6.78 7.75
N THR A 142 -5.11 -7.88 7.00
CA THR A 142 -6.24 -8.28 6.17
C THR A 142 -7.15 -9.16 7.02
N ASN A 143 -8.39 -8.75 7.23
CA ASN A 143 -9.33 -9.56 7.98
C ASN A 143 -9.55 -10.90 7.25
N PRO A 144 -9.63 -12.04 7.97
CA PRO A 144 -10.06 -13.33 7.42
C PRO A 144 -11.51 -13.36 6.88
N GLN A 145 -12.21 -12.23 6.88
CA GLN A 145 -13.62 -12.09 6.54
C GLN A 145 -13.78 -11.05 5.43
N ALA A 146 -13.48 -11.46 4.20
CA ALA A 146 -14.02 -10.86 3.00
C ALA A 146 -14.46 -11.99 2.06
#